data_AF-A0A3B7MT03-F1
#
_entry.id   AF-A0A3B7MT03-F1
#
_cell.length_a   1.000
_cell.length_b   1.000
_cell.length_c   1.000
_cell.angle_alpha   90.00
_cell.angle_beta   90.00
_cell.angle_gamma   90.00
#
_symmetry.space_group_name_H-M   'P 1'
#
loop_
_entity.id
_entity.type
_entity.pdbx_description
1 polymer ?
#
loop_
_entity_poly.entity_id
_entity_poly.type
_entity_poly.pdbx_seq_one_letter_code
_entity_poly.pdbx_strand_id
1 'polypeptide(L)'
;MNMDKDRIIEIGESINTTPNVHTFLAKQAEIKNFIAVVSGKNNSFYEAATKINITAIFAPEQLKGVIDSFLKSVKNDLISNASYERKIQINVVNDYLAQAEDLLDKKEFHPSTSAILIGASLEEFLRNWAVDQNLLTEETKPSIDGYATILKKEGLIDKQDHKEITAWAGLRNNAAHGYWDLVSDHDKISHMLSGVNLFIKKYST
;
A
#
# COMPACT_ATOMS: atom_id res chain seq x y z
N MET A 1 7.15 9.66 0.19
CA MET A 1 8.23 10.01 1.14
C MET A 1 7.87 9.31 2.44
N ASN A 2 8.54 8.20 2.77
CA ASN A 2 8.27 7.51 4.03
C ASN A 2 8.87 8.32 5.17
N MET A 3 8.01 8.97 5.95
CA MET A 3 8.41 9.72 7.14
C MET A 3 8.46 8.76 8.32
N ASP A 4 9.55 8.80 9.10
CA ASP A 4 9.65 8.05 10.34
C ASP A 4 8.72 8.64 11.42
N LYS A 5 8.34 7.83 12.41
CA LYS A 5 7.40 8.18 13.50
C LYS A 5 7.83 9.43 14.28
N ASP A 6 9.10 9.55 14.62
CA ASP A 6 9.63 10.70 15.37
C ASP A 6 9.54 11.97 14.52
N ARG A 7 9.85 11.86 13.22
CA ARG A 7 9.70 12.98 12.28
C ARG A 7 8.24 13.40 12.06
N ILE A 8 7.30 12.45 12.03
CA ILE A 8 5.86 12.75 11.96
C ILE A 8 5.44 13.54 13.20
N ILE A 9 5.86 13.09 14.39
CA ILE A 9 5.54 13.75 15.66
C ILE A 9 6.11 15.18 15.68
N GLU A 10 7.39 15.35 15.33
CA GLU A 10 8.06 16.64 15.29
C GLU A 10 7.34 17.64 14.36
N ILE A 11 7.00 17.22 13.13
CA ILE A 11 6.29 18.06 12.17
C ILE A 11 4.90 18.41 12.69
N GLY A 12 4.15 17.46 13.23
CA GLY A 12 2.81 17.74 13.76
C GLY A 12 2.83 18.71 14.95
N GLU A 13 3.82 18.59 15.83
CA GLU A 13 4.01 19.52 16.95
C GLU A 13 4.37 20.93 16.47
N SER A 14 5.16 21.05 15.39
CA SER A 14 5.46 22.34 14.74
C SER A 14 4.23 22.98 14.09
N ILE A 15 3.38 22.17 13.44
CA ILE A 15 2.11 22.63 12.87
C ILE A 15 1.26 23.19 13.99
N ASN A 16 1.21 22.56 15.17
CA ASN A 16 0.38 23.03 16.28
C ASN A 16 0.86 24.38 16.84
N THR A 17 2.16 24.55 17.03
CA THR A 17 2.79 25.71 17.69
C THR A 17 2.92 26.95 16.82
N THR A 18 2.79 26.82 15.49
CA THR A 18 2.89 27.96 14.58
C THR A 18 1.75 28.97 14.80
N PRO A 19 2.04 30.20 15.25
CA PRO A 19 1.04 31.24 15.46
C PRO A 19 0.61 31.80 14.11
N ASN A 20 -0.30 31.12 13.44
CA ASN A 20 -0.87 31.58 12.18
C ASN A 20 -1.98 32.60 12.47
N VAL A 21 -1.58 33.82 12.81
CA VAL A 21 -2.47 34.93 13.21
C VAL A 21 -3.37 35.41 12.06
N HIS A 22 -3.14 34.97 10.81
CA HIS A 22 -3.78 35.59 9.65
C HIS A 22 -4.60 34.71 8.69
N THR A 23 -4.85 33.42 8.95
CA THR A 23 -6.02 32.72 8.36
C THR A 23 -6.20 31.32 8.94
N PHE A 24 -7.30 31.08 9.66
CA PHE A 24 -7.72 29.74 10.10
C PHE A 24 -7.85 28.74 8.94
N LEU A 25 -8.14 29.27 7.75
CA LEU A 25 -8.17 28.57 6.47
C LEU A 25 -6.81 27.93 6.12
N ALA A 26 -5.71 28.67 6.33
CA ALA A 26 -4.35 28.16 6.09
C ALA A 26 -3.99 27.04 7.07
N LYS A 27 -4.32 27.22 8.36
CA LYS A 27 -4.09 26.21 9.39
C LYS A 27 -4.88 24.92 9.11
N GLN A 28 -6.14 25.04 8.72
CA GLN A 28 -6.97 23.89 8.33
C GLN A 28 -6.38 23.17 7.10
N ALA A 29 -5.93 23.91 6.09
CA ALA A 29 -5.32 23.33 4.90
C ALA A 29 -4.01 22.58 5.23
N GLU A 30 -3.17 23.16 6.09
CA GLU A 30 -1.92 22.56 6.55
C GLU A 30 -2.17 21.26 7.33
N ILE A 31 -3.09 21.26 8.29
CA ILE A 31 -3.47 20.06 9.06
C ILE A 31 -4.00 18.98 8.13
N LYS A 32 -4.89 19.33 7.19
CA LYS A 32 -5.44 18.38 6.22
C LYS A 32 -4.35 17.77 5.34
N ASN A 33 -3.42 18.59 4.83
CA ASN A 33 -2.33 18.10 3.99
C ASN A 33 -1.40 17.18 4.78
N PHE A 34 -1.05 17.55 6.01
CA PHE A 34 -0.22 16.72 6.88
C PHE A 34 -0.87 15.36 7.14
N ILE A 35 -2.13 15.33 7.56
CA ILE A 35 -2.88 14.09 7.77
C ILE A 35 -2.94 13.27 6.48
N ALA A 36 -3.23 13.90 5.33
CA ALA A 36 -3.31 13.21 4.06
C ALA A 36 -1.97 12.57 3.63
N VAL A 37 -0.86 13.24 3.89
CA VAL A 37 0.50 12.72 3.60
C VAL A 37 0.84 11.54 4.50
N VAL A 38 0.44 11.59 5.77
CA VAL A 38 0.82 10.57 6.77
C VAL A 38 -0.12 9.37 6.76
N SER A 39 -1.42 9.54 6.54
CA SER A 39 -2.41 8.46 6.69
C SER A 39 -3.45 8.40 5.57
N GLY A 40 -3.22 9.08 4.45
CA GLY A 40 -4.19 9.19 3.35
C GLY A 40 -5.39 10.08 3.68
N LYS A 41 -6.26 10.31 2.69
CA LYS A 41 -7.45 11.18 2.86
C LYS A 41 -8.66 10.44 3.46
N ASN A 42 -8.70 9.11 3.35
CA ASN A 42 -9.79 8.29 3.85
C ASN A 42 -9.59 7.94 5.34
N ASN A 43 -9.60 8.94 6.21
CA ASN A 43 -9.51 8.71 7.66
C ASN A 43 -10.33 9.75 8.43
N SER A 44 -10.73 9.37 9.65
CA SER A 44 -11.61 10.18 10.51
C SER A 44 -11.01 11.52 10.91
N PHE A 45 -9.67 11.65 11.01
CA PHE A 45 -9.01 12.91 11.32
C PHE A 45 -9.04 13.89 10.14
N TYR A 46 -8.85 13.40 8.91
CA TYR A 46 -8.96 14.22 7.69
C TYR A 46 -10.40 14.72 7.49
N GLU A 47 -11.38 13.84 7.73
CA GLU A 47 -12.80 14.18 7.69
C GLU A 47 -13.17 15.20 8.78
N ALA A 48 -12.74 14.98 10.02
CA ALA A 48 -12.95 15.91 11.13
C ALA A 48 -12.35 17.29 10.84
N ALA A 49 -11.10 17.34 10.34
CA ALA A 49 -10.46 18.59 9.94
C ALA A 49 -11.24 19.32 8.84
N THR A 50 -11.81 18.57 7.89
CA THR A 50 -12.59 19.14 6.76
C THR A 50 -13.95 19.68 7.19
N LYS A 51 -14.59 19.07 8.18
CA LYS A 51 -15.93 19.46 8.67
C LYS A 51 -15.90 20.69 9.60
N ILE A 52 -14.73 21.10 10.10
CA ILE A 52 -14.63 22.28 10.95
C ILE A 52 -14.99 23.54 10.16
N ASN A 53 -15.98 24.27 10.66
CA ASN A 53 -16.34 25.58 10.12
C ASN A 53 -15.31 26.62 10.62
N ILE A 54 -14.44 27.08 9.72
CA ILE A 54 -13.37 28.05 10.01
C ILE A 54 -13.85 29.43 10.48
N THR A 55 -15.13 29.75 10.31
CA THR A 55 -15.72 31.01 10.80
C THR A 55 -16.28 30.87 12.23
N ALA A 56 -16.32 29.65 12.77
CA ALA A 56 -16.78 29.42 14.13
C ALA A 56 -15.74 29.88 15.16
N ILE A 57 -16.23 30.41 16.29
CA ILE A 57 -15.41 30.93 17.39
C ILE A 57 -14.43 29.85 17.92
N PHE A 58 -14.89 28.59 17.98
CA PHE A 58 -14.11 27.46 18.50
C PHE A 58 -13.31 26.69 17.44
N ALA A 59 -13.24 27.20 16.19
CA ALA A 59 -12.49 26.53 15.13
C ALA A 59 -11.01 26.28 15.48
N PRO A 60 -10.28 27.20 16.16
CA PRO A 60 -8.90 26.97 16.56
C PRO A 60 -8.74 25.79 17.52
N GLU A 61 -9.57 25.72 18.56
CA GLU A 61 -9.54 24.66 19.56
C GLU A 61 -9.93 23.31 18.95
N GLN A 62 -10.89 23.31 18.02
CA GLN A 62 -11.28 22.11 17.28
C GLN A 62 -10.14 21.60 16.39
N LEU A 63 -9.49 22.48 15.62
CA LEU A 63 -8.35 22.11 14.78
C LEU A 63 -7.19 21.57 15.61
N LYS A 64 -6.89 22.22 16.75
CA LYS A 64 -5.91 21.74 17.73
C LYS A 64 -6.28 20.35 18.27
N GLY A 65 -7.53 20.14 18.64
CA GLY A 65 -8.01 18.85 19.12
C GLY A 65 -7.85 17.73 18.09
N VAL A 66 -8.07 18.02 16.81
CA VAL A 66 -7.87 17.05 15.72
C VAL A 66 -6.39 16.67 15.58
N ILE A 67 -5.48 17.65 15.50
CA ILE A 67 -4.05 17.33 15.32
C ILE A 67 -3.45 16.68 16.58
N ASP A 68 -3.83 17.11 17.79
CA ASP A 68 -3.36 16.48 19.04
C ASP A 68 -3.81 15.02 19.12
N SER A 69 -5.07 14.74 18.76
CA SER A 69 -5.61 13.38 18.74
C SER A 69 -4.94 12.53 17.67
N PHE A 70 -4.69 13.09 16.49
CA PHE A 70 -3.94 12.43 15.42
C PHE A 70 -2.53 12.04 15.87
N LEU A 71 -1.78 12.98 16.47
CA LEU A 71 -0.42 12.72 16.95
C LEU A 71 -0.40 11.71 18.09
N LYS A 72 -1.39 11.73 18.98
CA LYS A 72 -1.56 10.71 20.02
C LYS A 72 -1.80 9.33 19.41
N SER A 73 -2.61 9.25 18.36
CA SER A 73 -2.85 8.00 17.63
C SER A 73 -1.59 7.51 16.90
N VAL A 74 -0.79 8.39 16.30
CA VAL A 74 0.54 8.05 15.75
C VAL A 74 1.46 7.54 16.85
N LYS A 75 1.55 8.25 18.00
CA LYS A 75 2.36 7.85 19.16
C LYS A 75 1.99 6.45 19.66
N ASN A 76 0.71 6.12 19.65
CA ASN A 76 0.16 4.83 20.09
C ASN A 76 0.09 3.76 18.99
N ASP A 77 0.69 4.00 17.81
CA ASP A 77 0.70 3.07 16.67
C ASP A 77 -0.70 2.71 16.12
N LEU A 78 -1.70 3.57 16.38
CA LEU A 78 -3.05 3.47 15.84
C LEU A 78 -3.17 4.08 14.43
N ILE A 79 -2.17 4.86 14.01
CA ILE A 79 -2.04 5.43 12.67
C ILE A 79 -0.64 5.10 12.16
N SER A 80 -0.57 4.41 11.02
CA SER A 80 0.66 4.17 10.27
C SER A 80 0.51 4.60 8.82
N ASN A 81 1.64 4.80 8.14
CA ASN A 81 1.70 5.20 6.72
C ASN A 81 0.96 4.23 5.77
N ALA A 82 0.83 2.95 6.17
CA ALA A 82 -0.11 2.00 5.60
C ALA A 82 -1.34 1.89 6.51
N SER A 83 -2.55 1.87 5.93
CA SER A 83 -3.79 1.60 6.69
C SER A 83 -3.68 0.25 7.41
N TYR A 84 -4.42 0.08 8.50
CA TYR A 84 -4.45 -1.18 9.24
C TYR A 84 -4.93 -2.34 8.34
N GLU A 85 -5.88 -2.03 7.46
CA GLU A 85 -6.40 -2.89 6.41
C GLU A 85 -5.28 -3.33 5.45
N ARG A 86 -4.43 -2.40 5.00
CA ARG A 86 -3.30 -2.70 4.10
C ARG A 86 -2.29 -3.62 4.77
N LYS A 87 -2.00 -3.44 6.06
CA LYS A 87 -1.12 -4.34 6.81
C LYS A 87 -1.68 -5.77 6.89
N ILE A 88 -2.98 -5.91 7.16
CA ILE A 88 -3.65 -7.22 7.17
C ILE A 88 -3.54 -7.87 5.79
N GLN A 89 -3.84 -7.14 4.72
CA GLN A 89 -3.74 -7.65 3.35
C GLN A 89 -2.32 -8.12 3.00
N ILE A 90 -1.28 -7.36 3.39
CA ILE A 90 0.11 -7.77 3.19
C ILE A 90 0.43 -9.05 3.96
N ASN A 91 -0.04 -9.19 5.20
CA ASN A 91 0.17 -10.42 5.98
C ASN A 91 -0.49 -11.64 5.30
N VAL A 92 -1.73 -11.49 4.83
CA VAL A 92 -2.45 -12.54 4.08
C VAL A 92 -1.69 -12.92 2.80
N VAL A 93 -1.18 -11.94 2.06
CA VAL A 93 -0.36 -12.18 0.86
C VAL A 93 0.92 -12.95 1.22
N ASN A 94 1.61 -12.58 2.31
CA ASN A 94 2.81 -13.26 2.77
C ASN A 94 2.53 -14.71 3.19
N ASP A 95 1.40 -14.96 3.86
CA ASP A 95 0.98 -16.31 4.25
C ASP A 95 0.74 -17.20 3.01
N TYR A 96 0.19 -16.64 1.93
CA TYR A 96 0.05 -17.37 0.66
C TYR A 96 1.38 -17.62 -0.05
N LEU A 97 2.32 -16.68 0.02
CA LEU A 97 3.66 -16.88 -0.54
C LEU A 97 4.44 -17.95 0.23
N ALA A 98 4.29 -18.02 1.55
CA ALA A 98 4.85 -19.11 2.35
C ALA A 98 4.22 -20.47 1.97
N GLN A 99 2.91 -20.53 1.74
CA GLN A 99 2.27 -21.74 1.21
C GLN A 99 2.79 -22.11 -0.19
N ALA A 100 3.09 -21.13 -1.04
CA ALA A 100 3.65 -21.39 -2.35
C ALA A 100 5.08 -21.94 -2.28
N GLU A 101 5.87 -21.47 -1.30
CA GLU A 101 7.19 -22.00 -0.95
C GLU A 101 7.08 -23.45 -0.48
N ASP A 102 6.19 -23.75 0.48
CA ASP A 102 5.94 -25.10 0.97
C ASP A 102 5.52 -26.07 -0.14
N LEU A 103 4.70 -25.61 -1.10
CA LEU A 103 4.31 -26.39 -2.27
C LEU A 103 5.48 -26.61 -3.23
N LEU A 104 6.36 -25.61 -3.36
CA LEU A 104 7.49 -25.67 -4.27
C LEU A 104 8.54 -26.66 -3.74
N ASP A 105 8.78 -26.68 -2.43
CA ASP A 105 9.75 -27.58 -1.81
C ASP A 105 9.36 -29.06 -1.90
N LYS A 106 8.06 -29.34 -2.02
CA LYS A 106 7.51 -30.68 -2.19
C LYS A 106 7.61 -31.13 -3.65
N LYS A 107 8.67 -31.87 -3.96
CA LYS A 107 9.00 -32.35 -5.32
C LYS A 107 7.95 -33.29 -5.94
N GLU A 108 7.01 -33.82 -5.16
CA GLU A 108 5.86 -34.57 -5.66
C GLU A 108 4.82 -33.70 -6.38
N PHE A 109 4.80 -32.39 -6.14
CA PHE A 109 3.92 -31.47 -6.84
C PHE A 109 4.63 -30.82 -8.03
N HIS A 110 3.88 -30.61 -9.10
CA HIS A 110 4.38 -29.87 -10.25
C HIS A 110 4.59 -28.39 -9.88
N PRO A 111 5.72 -27.73 -10.23
CA PRO A 111 6.00 -26.34 -9.82
C PRO A 111 4.95 -25.30 -10.26
N SER A 112 4.10 -25.67 -11.22
CA SER A 112 2.97 -24.85 -11.66
C SER A 112 1.97 -24.53 -10.55
N THR A 113 1.79 -25.40 -9.56
CA THR A 113 0.89 -25.12 -8.42
C THR A 113 1.41 -23.93 -7.62
N SER A 114 2.71 -23.90 -7.34
CA SER A 114 3.39 -22.76 -6.73
C SER A 114 3.32 -21.53 -7.62
N ALA A 115 3.59 -21.65 -8.92
CA ALA A 115 3.53 -20.52 -9.86
C ALA A 115 2.14 -19.85 -9.91
N ILE A 116 1.06 -20.64 -9.84
CA ILE A 116 -0.31 -20.14 -9.75
C ILE A 116 -0.52 -19.37 -8.46
N LEU A 117 -0.10 -19.94 -7.31
CA LEU A 117 -0.30 -19.30 -6.01
C LEU A 117 0.54 -18.02 -5.88
N ILE A 118 1.80 -18.02 -6.29
CA ILE A 118 2.67 -16.83 -6.32
C ILE A 118 2.02 -15.72 -7.15
N GLY A 119 1.53 -16.05 -8.35
CA GLY A 119 0.91 -15.05 -9.20
C GLY A 119 -0.43 -14.54 -8.68
N ALA A 120 -1.22 -15.39 -8.01
CA ALA A 120 -2.44 -14.96 -7.33
C ALA A 120 -2.14 -14.00 -6.16
N SER A 121 -1.12 -14.29 -5.35
CA SER A 121 -0.63 -13.42 -4.28
C SER A 121 -0.14 -12.06 -4.83
N LEU A 122 0.61 -12.08 -5.92
CA LEU A 122 1.06 -10.85 -6.61
C LEU A 122 -0.14 -10.04 -7.11
N GLU A 123 -1.12 -10.68 -7.74
CA GLU A 123 -2.33 -10.02 -8.24
C GLU A 123 -3.12 -9.36 -7.10
N GLU A 124 -3.30 -10.06 -5.98
CA GLU A 124 -3.96 -9.53 -4.80
C GLU A 124 -3.23 -8.31 -4.22
N PHE A 125 -1.91 -8.39 -4.08
CA PHE A 125 -1.09 -7.27 -3.63
C PHE A 125 -1.26 -6.02 -4.52
N LEU A 126 -1.15 -6.20 -5.84
CA LEU A 126 -1.24 -5.13 -6.83
C LEU A 126 -2.64 -4.52 -6.90
N ARG A 127 -3.69 -5.35 -6.86
CA ARG A 127 -5.08 -4.92 -6.86
C ARG A 127 -5.38 -4.05 -5.65
N ASN A 128 -5.06 -4.56 -4.46
CA ASN A 128 -5.31 -3.83 -3.21
C ASN A 128 -4.52 -2.52 -3.20
N TRP A 129 -3.28 -2.52 -3.72
CA TRP A 129 -2.49 -1.30 -3.80
C TRP A 129 -3.13 -0.25 -4.72
N ALA A 130 -3.60 -0.67 -5.90
CA ALA A 130 -4.27 0.24 -6.84
C ALA A 130 -5.58 0.81 -6.25
N VAL A 131 -6.34 0.01 -5.50
CA VAL A 131 -7.54 0.47 -4.78
C VAL A 131 -7.18 1.48 -3.69
N ASP A 132 -6.16 1.21 -2.87
CA ASP A 132 -5.70 2.13 -1.82
C ASP A 132 -5.25 3.49 -2.38
N GLN A 133 -4.66 3.48 -3.58
CA GLN A 133 -4.25 4.68 -4.30
C GLN A 133 -5.41 5.36 -5.06
N ASN A 134 -6.65 4.86 -4.93
CA ASN A 134 -7.85 5.34 -5.60
C ASN A 134 -7.72 5.34 -7.14
N LEU A 135 -6.92 4.42 -7.69
CA LEU A 135 -6.71 4.29 -9.14
C LEU A 135 -7.75 3.39 -9.79
N LEU A 136 -8.35 2.50 -9.01
CA LEU A 136 -9.34 1.53 -9.44
C LEU A 136 -10.41 1.35 -8.36
N THR A 137 -11.59 0.90 -8.79
CA THR A 137 -12.62 0.36 -7.90
C THR A 137 -12.46 -1.15 -7.76
N GLU A 138 -12.99 -1.74 -6.69
CA GLU A 138 -12.94 -3.20 -6.48
C GLU A 138 -13.63 -4.01 -7.60
N GLU A 139 -14.57 -3.39 -8.31
CA GLU A 139 -15.25 -4.01 -9.45
C GLU A 139 -14.34 -4.12 -10.69
N THR A 140 -13.32 -3.27 -10.77
CA THR A 140 -12.38 -3.28 -11.90
C THR A 140 -11.32 -4.35 -11.66
N LYS A 141 -11.30 -5.38 -12.52
CA LYS A 141 -10.35 -6.51 -12.41
C LYS A 141 -9.43 -6.62 -13.64
N PRO A 142 -8.44 -5.72 -13.80
CA PRO A 142 -7.39 -5.88 -14.80
C PRO A 142 -6.57 -7.16 -14.58
N SER A 143 -5.80 -7.55 -15.60
CA SER A 143 -4.73 -8.54 -15.42
C SER A 143 -3.59 -7.99 -14.55
N ILE A 144 -2.68 -8.87 -14.10
CA ILE A 144 -1.44 -8.48 -13.41
C ILE A 144 -0.67 -7.39 -14.19
N ASP A 145 -0.54 -7.55 -15.52
CA ASP A 145 0.06 -6.54 -16.40
C ASP A 145 -0.72 -5.23 -16.44
N GLY A 146 -2.05 -5.30 -16.37
CA GLY A 146 -2.94 -4.15 -16.30
C GLY A 146 -2.69 -3.33 -15.04
N TYR A 147 -2.63 -3.98 -13.87
CA TYR A 147 -2.29 -3.30 -12.62
C TYR A 147 -0.90 -2.67 -12.67
N ALA A 148 0.09 -3.41 -13.15
CA ALA A 148 1.46 -2.90 -13.25
C ALA A 148 1.56 -1.67 -14.18
N THR A 149 0.81 -1.68 -15.28
CA THR A 149 0.73 -0.53 -16.21
C THR A 149 0.13 0.70 -15.54
N ILE A 150 -0.94 0.53 -14.76
CA ILE A 150 -1.59 1.61 -14.03
C ILE A 150 -0.63 2.19 -12.98
N LEU A 151 -0.03 1.35 -12.15
CA LEU A 151 0.90 1.79 -11.10
C LEU A 151 2.13 2.51 -11.68
N LYS A 152 2.67 2.03 -12.80
CA LYS A 152 3.78 2.69 -13.49
C LYS A 152 3.40 4.05 -14.04
N LYS A 153 2.20 4.18 -14.62
CA LYS A 153 1.71 5.45 -15.19
C LYS A 153 1.64 6.53 -14.11
N GLU A 154 1.27 6.15 -12.89
CA GLU A 154 1.21 7.03 -11.73
C GLU A 154 2.58 7.20 -11.02
N GLY A 155 3.65 6.59 -11.54
CA GLY A 155 5.00 6.69 -10.99
C GLY A 155 5.20 5.94 -9.66
N LEU A 156 4.30 5.03 -9.31
CA LEU A 156 4.36 4.24 -8.08
C LEU A 156 5.34 3.07 -8.17
N ILE A 157 5.60 2.59 -9.39
CA ILE A 157 6.65 1.62 -9.70
C ILE A 157 7.50 2.13 -10.85
N ASP A 158 8.75 1.68 -10.91
CA ASP A 158 9.64 2.08 -11.98
C ASP A 158 9.50 1.20 -13.24
N LYS A 159 10.29 1.50 -14.29
CA LYS A 159 10.26 0.75 -15.55
C LYS A 159 10.77 -0.68 -15.40
N GLN A 160 11.67 -0.93 -14.44
CA GLN A 160 12.24 -2.25 -14.20
C GLN A 160 11.23 -3.13 -13.47
N ASP A 161 10.60 -2.62 -12.40
CA ASP A 161 9.52 -3.30 -11.69
C ASP A 161 8.41 -3.74 -12.65
N HIS A 162 8.01 -2.86 -13.57
CA HIS A 162 6.99 -3.19 -14.57
C HIS A 162 7.36 -4.39 -15.43
N LYS A 163 8.62 -4.50 -15.87
CA LYS A 163 9.09 -5.64 -16.69
C LYS A 163 9.13 -6.93 -15.89
N GLU A 164 9.55 -6.85 -14.63
CA GLU A 164 9.62 -8.01 -13.74
C GLU A 164 8.22 -8.56 -13.46
N ILE A 165 7.27 -7.68 -13.13
CA ILE A 165 5.86 -8.06 -12.94
C ILE A 165 5.30 -8.73 -14.20
N THR A 166 5.58 -8.17 -15.39
CA THR A 166 5.14 -8.79 -16.66
C THR A 166 5.76 -10.17 -16.90
N ALA A 167 7.03 -10.36 -16.54
CA ALA A 167 7.66 -11.68 -16.64
C ALA A 167 6.98 -12.69 -15.71
N TRP A 168 6.69 -12.32 -14.45
CA TRP A 168 5.99 -13.17 -13.49
C TRP A 168 4.55 -13.46 -13.90
N ALA A 169 3.84 -12.46 -14.46
CA ALA A 169 2.50 -12.64 -15.02
C ALA A 169 2.51 -13.69 -16.13
N GLY A 170 3.54 -13.69 -16.99
CA GLY A 170 3.73 -14.71 -18.02
C GLY A 170 3.87 -16.13 -17.46
N LEU A 171 4.64 -16.31 -16.37
CA LEU A 171 4.79 -17.62 -15.72
C LEU A 171 3.48 -18.10 -15.10
N ARG A 172 2.78 -17.22 -14.38
CA ARG A 172 1.44 -17.54 -13.85
C ARG A 172 0.47 -17.90 -14.96
N ASN A 173 0.46 -17.16 -16.07
CA ASN A 173 -0.44 -17.44 -17.20
C ASN A 173 -0.12 -18.78 -17.86
N ASN A 174 1.16 -19.11 -18.04
CA ASN A 174 1.55 -20.43 -18.54
C ASN A 174 1.04 -21.55 -17.64
N ALA A 175 1.19 -21.39 -16.33
CA ALA A 175 0.66 -22.35 -15.35
C ALA A 175 -0.88 -22.42 -15.38
N ALA A 176 -1.58 -21.29 -15.33
CA ALA A 176 -3.04 -21.26 -15.30
C ALA A 176 -3.71 -21.79 -16.59
N HIS A 177 -3.04 -21.69 -17.74
CA HIS A 177 -3.53 -22.19 -19.02
C HIS A 177 -3.05 -23.61 -19.37
N GLY A 178 -2.31 -24.26 -18.47
CA GLY A 178 -1.90 -25.65 -18.62
C GLY A 178 -0.70 -25.88 -19.53
N TYR A 179 0.10 -24.84 -19.81
CA TYR A 179 1.38 -24.97 -20.51
C TYR A 179 2.47 -25.45 -19.55
N TRP A 180 2.29 -26.66 -18.99
CA TRP A 180 3.09 -27.20 -17.89
C TRP A 180 4.58 -27.28 -18.20
N ASP A 181 4.94 -27.64 -19.43
CA ASP A 181 6.33 -27.73 -19.88
C ASP A 181 7.08 -26.39 -19.80
N LEU A 182 6.37 -25.26 -19.87
CA LEU A 182 6.97 -23.92 -19.80
C LEU A 182 7.25 -23.45 -18.36
N VAL A 183 6.74 -24.20 -17.38
CA VAL A 183 6.82 -23.94 -15.92
C VAL A 183 7.18 -25.20 -15.13
N SER A 184 7.83 -26.17 -15.76
CA SER A 184 8.32 -27.40 -15.13
C SER A 184 9.68 -27.22 -14.45
N ASP A 185 10.42 -26.18 -14.85
CA ASP A 185 11.69 -25.79 -14.24
C ASP A 185 11.46 -25.22 -12.83
N HIS A 186 11.92 -25.98 -11.83
CA HIS A 186 11.78 -25.64 -10.42
C HIS A 186 12.54 -24.37 -10.04
N ASP A 187 13.78 -24.20 -10.52
CA ASP A 187 14.62 -23.05 -10.21
C ASP A 187 14.00 -21.77 -10.78
N LYS A 188 13.39 -21.88 -11.97
CA LYS A 188 12.65 -20.77 -12.59
C LYS A 188 11.48 -20.29 -11.71
N ILE A 189 10.73 -21.21 -11.10
CA ILE A 189 9.62 -20.85 -10.19
C ILE A 189 10.15 -20.37 -8.84
N SER A 190 11.27 -20.92 -8.34
CA SER A 190 11.95 -20.42 -7.14
C SER A 190 12.43 -18.98 -7.30
N HIS A 191 12.98 -18.63 -8.47
CA HIS A 191 13.34 -17.25 -8.80
C HIS A 191 12.11 -16.33 -8.90
N MET A 192 10.98 -16.82 -9.43
CA MET A 192 9.72 -16.07 -9.42
C MET A 192 9.26 -15.78 -7.99
N LEU A 193 9.24 -16.79 -7.11
CA LEU A 193 8.88 -16.64 -5.69
C LEU A 193 9.78 -15.59 -5.01
N SER A 194 11.10 -15.74 -5.15
CA SER A 194 12.08 -14.82 -4.58
C SER A 194 11.90 -13.39 -5.08
N GLY A 195 11.68 -13.22 -6.38
CA GLY A 195 11.45 -11.92 -7.01
C GLY A 195 10.18 -11.24 -6.48
N VAL A 196 9.08 -11.98 -6.42
CA VAL A 196 7.80 -11.46 -5.89
C VAL A 196 7.91 -11.10 -4.41
N ASN A 197 8.57 -11.93 -3.59
CA ASN A 197 8.84 -11.61 -2.18
C ASN A 197 9.63 -10.32 -2.02
N LEU A 198 10.70 -10.13 -2.80
CA LEU A 198 11.51 -8.92 -2.75
C LEU A 198 10.72 -7.68 -3.20
N PHE A 199 9.92 -7.81 -4.26
CA PHE A 199 9.04 -6.74 -4.74
C PHE A 199 8.00 -6.32 -3.69
N ILE A 200 7.28 -7.29 -3.12
CA ILE A 200 6.28 -7.00 -2.07
C ILE A 200 6.97 -6.34 -0.88
N LYS A 201 8.12 -6.85 -0.44
CA LYS A 201 8.88 -6.25 0.66
C LYS A 201 9.28 -4.80 0.36
N LYS A 202 9.73 -4.50 -0.87
CA LYS A 202 10.09 -3.13 -1.34
C LYS A 202 8.91 -2.16 -1.24
N TYR A 203 7.68 -2.63 -1.44
CA TYR A 203 6.46 -1.80 -1.52
C TYR A 203 5.47 -2.01 -0.35
N SER A 204 5.91 -2.68 0.73
CA SER A 204 5.11 -2.92 1.94
C SER A 204 5.49 -2.00 3.12
N THR A 205 6.51 -1.16 2.97
CA THR A 205 7.07 -0.29 4.01
C THR A 205 6.75 1.18 3.81
#